data_AF-A0A3A9FU05-F1
#
_entry.id   AF-A0A3A9FU05-F1
#
_cell.length_a   1.000
_cell.length_b   1.000
_cell.length_c   1.000
_cell.angle_alpha   90.00
_cell.angle_beta   90.00
_cell.angle_gamma   90.00
#
_symmetry.space_group_name_H-M   'P 1'
#
loop_
_entity.id
_entity.type
_entity.pdbx_description
1 polymer ?
#
loop_
_entity_poly.entity_id
_entity_poly.type
_entity_poly.pdbx_seq_one_letter_code
_entity_poly.pdbx_strand_id
1 'polypeptide(L)'
;MNTFLKALDGLKPTYPVYMDQEYESPCGKWGAAKNKQLRTDMVKAFLDVIQNAGYYAALYSSTDWLQNWVHDDQLAKYDKWVAQYASRCNYKVDYGMWQHRGNVSGFVGYCDGVYTAVDLNDCYKDYPQIIKANLLNNWTRADLDTAAKPETEKNPVTAISFLDAAELLKQAGYTSITL
;
A
#
# COMPACT_ATOMS: atom_id res chain seq x y z
N MET A 1 -1.48 -13.47 -21.66
CA MET A 1 -1.76 -13.12 -20.24
C MET A 1 -0.58 -12.31 -19.70
N ASN A 2 -0.81 -11.09 -19.19
CA ASN A 2 0.23 -10.18 -18.67
C ASN A 2 0.92 -10.80 -17.42
N THR A 3 2.26 -10.86 -17.41
CA THR A 3 3.06 -11.43 -16.31
C THR A 3 2.82 -10.73 -14.97
N PHE A 4 2.60 -9.41 -14.98
CA PHE A 4 2.35 -8.65 -13.77
C PHE A 4 1.00 -9.03 -13.13
N LEU A 5 -0.05 -9.16 -13.94
CA LEU A 5 -1.37 -9.58 -13.43
C LEU A 5 -1.33 -10.98 -12.81
N LYS A 6 -0.59 -11.92 -13.42
CA LYS A 6 -0.37 -13.25 -12.84
C LYS A 6 0.29 -13.20 -11.46
N ALA A 7 1.21 -12.27 -11.24
CA ALA A 7 1.86 -12.10 -9.94
C ALA A 7 0.91 -11.56 -8.87
N LEU A 8 -0.22 -10.95 -9.28
CA LEU A 8 -1.27 -10.46 -8.39
C LEU A 8 -2.35 -11.50 -8.10
N ASP A 9 -2.33 -12.65 -8.79
CA ASP A 9 -3.36 -13.68 -8.63
C ASP A 9 -3.45 -14.15 -7.17
N GLY A 10 -4.65 -14.10 -6.60
CA GLY A 10 -4.92 -14.47 -5.20
C GLY A 10 -4.50 -13.43 -4.16
N LEU A 11 -3.80 -12.36 -4.56
CA LEU A 11 -3.45 -11.27 -3.66
C LEU A 11 -4.58 -10.23 -3.57
N LYS A 12 -4.63 -9.54 -2.42
CA LYS A 12 -5.54 -8.41 -2.18
C LYS A 12 -4.77 -7.19 -1.65
N PRO A 13 -3.88 -6.57 -2.45
CA PRO A 13 -3.11 -5.41 -2.00
C PRO A 13 -4.03 -4.32 -1.45
N THR A 14 -3.71 -3.79 -0.28
CA THR A 14 -4.41 -2.64 0.33
C THR A 14 -3.86 -1.30 -0.15
N TYR A 15 -2.82 -1.32 -0.97
CA TYR A 15 -2.21 -0.17 -1.64
C TYR A 15 -2.31 -0.34 -3.16
N PRO A 16 -2.11 0.74 -3.94
CA PRO A 16 -2.03 0.63 -5.38
C PRO A 16 -0.94 -0.34 -5.82
N VAL A 17 -1.12 -0.92 -7.00
CA VAL A 17 -0.06 -1.63 -7.69
C VAL A 17 0.64 -0.64 -8.61
N TYR A 18 1.95 -0.47 -8.42
CA TYR A 18 2.71 0.58 -9.07
C TYR A 18 3.48 0.06 -10.29
N MET A 19 3.45 0.82 -11.39
CA MET A 19 4.50 0.73 -12.39
C MET A 19 5.70 1.51 -11.88
N ASP A 20 6.82 0.84 -11.66
CA ASP A 20 8.06 1.47 -11.28
C ASP A 20 8.79 1.99 -12.53
N GLN A 21 9.00 3.31 -12.60
CA GLN A 21 9.77 3.96 -13.66
C GLN A 21 10.97 4.72 -13.13
N GLU A 22 12.15 4.17 -13.40
CA GLU A 22 13.45 4.78 -13.15
C GLU A 22 14.22 5.06 -14.46
N TYR A 23 15.34 5.77 -14.37
CA TYR A 23 16.27 5.95 -15.49
C TYR A 23 16.72 4.60 -16.08
N GLU A 24 16.80 3.59 -15.23
CA GLU A 24 17.33 2.28 -15.58
C GLU A 24 16.26 1.27 -15.98
N SER A 25 14.98 1.69 -16.00
CA SER A 25 13.84 0.85 -16.38
C SER A 25 13.83 0.52 -17.88
N PRO A 26 13.02 -0.44 -18.36
CA PRO A 26 12.79 -0.65 -19.78
C PRO A 26 12.47 0.63 -20.58
N CYS A 27 11.65 1.53 -20.04
CA CYS A 27 11.36 2.80 -20.70
C CYS A 27 12.52 3.81 -20.60
N GLY A 28 13.46 3.62 -19.67
CA GLY A 28 14.67 4.42 -19.50
C GLY A 28 15.86 3.94 -20.35
N LYS A 29 16.27 2.66 -20.24
CA LYS A 29 17.44 2.09 -20.93
C LYS A 29 17.20 1.64 -22.38
N TRP A 30 16.06 1.03 -22.70
CA TRP A 30 15.93 0.17 -23.89
C TRP A 30 15.51 0.88 -25.19
N GLY A 31 15.72 2.19 -25.29
CA GLY A 31 15.61 2.89 -26.58
C GLY A 31 14.37 3.77 -26.77
N ALA A 32 13.59 4.07 -25.72
CA ALA A 32 12.74 5.27 -25.73
C ALA A 32 13.57 6.56 -25.51
N ALA A 33 14.88 6.54 -25.81
CA ALA A 33 15.74 7.70 -25.71
C ALA A 33 15.17 8.85 -26.56
N LYS A 34 14.86 9.95 -25.86
CA LYS A 34 14.31 11.23 -26.35
C LYS A 34 12.82 11.32 -26.72
N ASN A 35 12.04 10.23 -26.82
CA ASN A 35 10.61 10.37 -27.11
C ASN A 35 9.74 10.38 -25.85
N LYS A 36 9.46 11.60 -25.35
CA LYS A 36 8.59 11.88 -24.20
C LYS A 36 7.18 11.29 -24.36
N GLN A 37 6.62 11.38 -25.57
CA GLN A 37 5.30 10.84 -25.88
C GLN A 37 5.28 9.31 -25.83
N LEU A 38 6.26 8.65 -26.45
CA LEU A 38 6.31 7.18 -26.43
C LEU A 38 6.37 6.62 -25.00
N ARG A 39 7.19 7.21 -24.11
CA ARG A 39 7.24 6.79 -22.70
C ARG A 39 5.89 7.00 -22.00
N THR A 40 5.23 8.12 -22.30
CA THR A 40 3.90 8.43 -21.76
C THR A 40 2.88 7.38 -22.22
N ASP A 41 2.89 7.03 -23.49
CA ASP A 41 1.96 6.02 -24.05
C ASP A 41 2.24 4.62 -23.52
N MET A 42 3.50 4.26 -23.31
CA MET A 42 3.87 2.98 -22.67
C MET A 42 3.38 2.89 -21.23
N VAL A 43 3.56 3.95 -20.43
CA VAL A 43 3.02 4.03 -19.06
C VAL A 43 1.51 3.92 -19.09
N LYS A 44 0.83 4.68 -19.96
CA LYS A 44 -0.63 4.62 -20.09
C LYS A 44 -1.10 3.22 -20.43
N ALA A 45 -0.51 2.58 -21.44
CA ALA A 45 -0.89 1.24 -21.87
C ALA A 45 -0.74 0.21 -20.74
N PHE A 46 0.38 0.26 -19.99
CA PHE A 46 0.61 -0.67 -18.89
C PHE A 46 -0.39 -0.47 -17.75
N LEU A 47 -0.57 0.77 -17.30
CA LEU A 47 -1.48 1.08 -16.19
C LEU A 47 -2.95 0.85 -16.58
N ASP A 48 -3.34 1.12 -17.84
CA ASP A 48 -4.70 0.85 -18.32
C ASP A 48 -5.02 -0.65 -18.33
N VAL A 49 -4.07 -1.50 -18.71
CA VAL A 49 -4.25 -2.97 -18.63
C VAL A 49 -4.54 -3.41 -17.19
N ILE A 50 -3.89 -2.78 -16.22
CA ILE A 50 -4.05 -3.11 -14.79
C ILE A 50 -5.38 -2.58 -14.26
N GLN A 51 -5.74 -1.33 -14.58
CA GLN A 51 -7.04 -0.76 -14.18
C GLN A 51 -8.21 -1.54 -14.77
N ASN A 52 -8.11 -1.92 -16.05
CA ASN A 52 -9.14 -2.73 -16.72
C ASN A 52 -9.29 -4.13 -16.12
N ALA A 53 -8.28 -4.62 -15.40
CA ALA A 53 -8.34 -5.86 -14.63
C ALA A 53 -8.92 -5.68 -13.21
N GLY A 54 -9.37 -4.48 -12.84
CA GLY A 54 -10.00 -4.21 -11.54
C GLY A 54 -9.02 -3.84 -10.43
N TYR A 55 -7.77 -3.53 -10.76
CA TYR A 55 -6.77 -3.09 -9.78
C TYR A 55 -6.60 -1.57 -9.77
N TYR A 56 -6.29 -1.01 -8.61
CA TYR A 56 -5.89 0.39 -8.48
C TYR A 56 -4.45 0.53 -8.97
N ALA A 57 -4.26 0.98 -10.22
CA ALA A 57 -2.94 1.18 -10.82
C ALA A 57 -2.43 2.60 -10.57
N ALA A 58 -1.14 2.72 -10.24
CA ALA A 58 -0.49 4.01 -10.00
C ALA A 58 0.94 4.02 -10.55
N LEU A 59 1.54 5.20 -10.66
CA LEU A 59 2.90 5.37 -11.18
C LEU A 59 3.86 5.72 -10.05
N TYR A 60 4.94 4.95 -9.92
CA TYR A 60 6.09 5.36 -9.13
C TYR A 60 7.19 5.92 -10.04
N SER A 61 7.74 7.08 -9.70
CA SER A 61 8.90 7.63 -10.39
C SER A 61 9.53 8.81 -9.65
N SER A 62 10.76 9.18 -10.03
CA SER A 62 11.41 10.37 -9.50
C SER A 62 10.74 11.66 -10.00
N THR A 63 10.85 12.75 -9.23
CA THR A 63 10.33 14.05 -9.65
C THR A 63 10.91 14.51 -10.99
N ASP A 64 12.22 14.30 -11.22
CA ASP A 64 12.86 14.63 -12.50
C ASP A 64 12.26 13.83 -13.65
N TRP A 65 12.03 12.53 -13.45
CA TRP A 65 11.48 11.68 -14.48
C TRP A 65 10.04 12.10 -14.85
N LEU A 66 9.19 12.35 -13.87
CA LEU A 66 7.83 12.85 -14.10
C LEU A 66 7.82 14.18 -14.87
N GLN A 67 8.69 15.11 -14.51
CA GLN A 67 8.71 16.45 -15.12
C GLN A 67 9.34 16.44 -16.52
N ASN A 68 10.44 15.71 -16.69
CA ASN A 68 11.30 15.84 -17.86
C ASN A 68 11.17 14.68 -18.85
N TRP A 69 10.70 13.51 -18.41
CA TRP A 69 10.70 12.30 -19.24
C TRP A 69 9.32 11.91 -19.76
N VAL A 70 8.23 12.37 -19.18
CA VAL A 70 6.86 12.10 -19.66
C VAL A 70 5.98 13.34 -19.68
N HIS A 71 4.95 13.33 -20.53
CA HIS A 71 3.88 14.32 -20.48
C HIS A 71 2.97 13.99 -19.29
N ASP A 72 3.38 14.47 -18.12
CA ASP A 72 2.73 14.20 -16.82
C ASP A 72 1.24 14.59 -16.81
N ASP A 73 0.88 15.65 -17.53
CA ASP A 73 -0.50 16.08 -17.75
C ASP A 73 -1.37 14.98 -18.38
N GLN A 74 -0.80 14.17 -19.28
CA GLN A 74 -1.50 13.02 -19.88
C GLN A 74 -1.61 11.82 -18.94
N LEU A 75 -0.91 11.84 -17.81
CA LEU A 75 -0.92 10.83 -16.75
C LEU A 75 -1.72 11.29 -15.52
N ALA A 76 -2.43 12.42 -15.60
CA ALA A 76 -3.18 13.01 -14.49
C ALA A 76 -4.18 12.05 -13.82
N LYS A 77 -4.74 11.08 -14.57
CA LYS A 77 -5.71 10.11 -14.04
C LYS A 77 -5.12 9.06 -13.08
N TYR A 78 -3.81 8.83 -13.12
CA TYR A 78 -3.15 7.85 -12.26
C TYR A 78 -2.58 8.54 -11.04
N ASP A 79 -2.67 7.93 -9.87
CA ASP A 79 -1.98 8.43 -8.69
C ASP A 79 -0.46 8.28 -8.82
N LYS A 80 0.27 9.13 -8.10
CA LYS A 80 1.73 9.18 -8.11
C LYS A 80 2.29 8.78 -6.75
N TRP A 81 3.29 7.90 -6.79
CA TRP A 81 4.27 7.71 -5.73
C TRP A 81 5.57 8.37 -6.18
N VAL A 82 5.87 9.53 -5.63
CA VAL A 82 6.96 10.38 -6.11
C VAL A 82 8.21 10.07 -5.31
N ALA A 83 9.35 9.85 -5.96
CA ALA A 83 10.64 9.80 -5.30
C ALA A 83 11.36 11.15 -5.37
N GLN A 84 11.68 11.70 -4.20
CA GLN A 84 12.54 12.88 -4.08
C GLN A 84 13.21 12.88 -2.70
N TYR A 85 14.50 12.55 -2.67
CA TYR A 85 15.28 12.55 -1.43
C TYR A 85 15.66 13.98 -1.05
N ALA A 86 14.77 14.62 -0.29
CA ALA A 86 14.85 16.00 0.11
C ALA A 86 14.07 16.22 1.42
N SER A 87 14.28 17.37 2.07
CA SER A 87 13.45 17.77 3.22
C SER A 87 12.02 18.16 2.83
N ARG A 88 11.77 18.38 1.54
CA ARG A 88 10.44 18.63 0.96
C ARG A 88 10.36 18.12 -0.46
N CYS A 89 9.22 17.54 -0.84
CA CYS A 89 8.90 17.27 -2.23
C CYS A 89 8.55 18.59 -2.94
N ASN A 90 9.10 18.84 -4.13
CA ASN A 90 8.80 20.02 -4.93
C ASN A 90 7.96 19.72 -6.17
N TYR A 91 7.58 18.46 -6.37
CA TYR A 91 6.61 18.05 -7.38
C TYR A 91 5.28 18.78 -7.16
N LYS A 92 4.70 19.31 -8.24
CA LYS A 92 3.62 20.32 -8.18
C LYS A 92 2.22 19.76 -8.46
N VAL A 93 2.14 18.51 -8.88
CA VAL A 93 0.88 17.81 -9.14
C VAL A 93 0.55 16.97 -7.90
N ASP A 94 -0.73 16.70 -7.67
CA ASP A 94 -1.16 15.82 -6.58
C ASP A 94 -0.48 14.44 -6.65
N TYR A 95 -0.02 13.97 -5.50
CA TYR A 95 0.59 12.65 -5.31
C TYR A 95 0.06 12.03 -4.02
N GLY A 96 -0.05 10.71 -3.99
CA GLY A 96 -0.57 10.00 -2.82
C GLY A 96 0.50 9.41 -1.92
N MET A 97 1.75 9.32 -2.40
CA MET A 97 2.88 8.84 -1.60
C MET A 97 4.18 9.54 -2.02
N TRP A 98 5.08 9.75 -1.07
CA TRP A 98 6.40 10.34 -1.30
C TRP A 98 7.49 9.49 -0.68
N GLN A 99 8.42 9.00 -1.51
CA GLN A 99 9.67 8.40 -1.05
C GLN A 99 10.70 9.51 -0.78
N HIS A 100 10.97 9.75 0.50
CA HIS A 100 11.77 10.90 0.95
C HIS A 100 13.18 10.52 1.44
N ARG A 101 13.43 9.22 1.66
CA ARG A 101 14.73 8.66 2.04
C ARG A 101 14.97 7.32 1.35
N GLY A 102 16.23 6.94 1.25
CA GLY A 102 16.70 5.66 0.71
C GLY A 102 18.13 5.41 1.14
N ASN A 103 18.97 4.83 0.28
CA ASN A 103 20.41 4.69 0.54
C ASN A 103 21.23 5.82 -0.13
N VAL A 104 20.94 7.08 0.23
CA VAL A 104 21.61 8.27 -0.35
C VAL A 104 22.16 9.15 0.75
N SER A 105 23.40 9.64 0.56
CA SER A 105 24.08 10.53 1.52
C SER A 105 23.21 11.76 1.86
N GLY A 106 23.02 12.02 3.16
CA GLY A 106 22.15 13.09 3.67
C GLY A 106 20.66 12.71 3.79
N PHE A 107 20.20 11.66 3.11
CA PHE A 107 18.82 11.18 3.12
C PHE A 107 18.74 9.68 3.36
N VAL A 108 19.62 9.16 4.21
CA VAL A 108 19.61 7.73 4.56
C VAL A 108 18.34 7.41 5.36
N GLY A 109 17.64 6.35 4.97
CA GLY A 109 16.46 5.84 5.68
C GLY A 109 16.82 4.73 6.66
N TYR A 110 16.26 4.82 7.86
CA TYR A 110 16.40 3.85 8.94
C TYR A 110 15.05 3.56 9.56
N CYS A 111 14.77 2.29 9.79
CA CYS A 111 13.54 1.82 10.43
C CYS A 111 13.93 0.78 11.49
N ASP A 112 13.36 0.89 12.68
CA ASP A 112 13.60 -0.08 13.75
C ASP A 112 13.24 -1.49 13.27
N GLY A 113 14.15 -2.43 13.50
CA GLY A 113 14.01 -3.81 13.03
C GLY A 113 14.57 -4.06 11.62
N VAL A 114 15.04 -3.04 10.89
CA VAL A 114 15.79 -3.21 9.64
C VAL A 114 17.20 -2.64 9.77
N TYR A 115 18.20 -3.51 9.64
CA TYR A 115 19.60 -3.18 9.93
C TYR A 115 20.40 -2.64 8.73
N THR A 116 19.75 -2.45 7.59
CA THR A 116 20.33 -1.83 6.39
C THR A 116 19.58 -0.55 6.06
N ALA A 117 20.18 0.32 5.26
CA ALA A 117 19.47 1.47 4.71
C ALA A 117 18.23 0.99 3.94
N VAL A 118 17.11 1.68 4.14
CA VAL A 118 15.82 1.35 3.53
C VAL A 118 15.17 2.60 2.96
N ASP A 119 14.25 2.38 2.01
CA ASP A 119 13.40 3.44 1.50
C ASP A 119 12.31 3.79 2.53
N LEU A 120 12.16 5.08 2.84
CA LEU A 120 11.09 5.57 3.72
C LEU A 120 10.12 6.44 2.93
N ASN A 121 8.84 6.24 3.23
CA ASN A 121 7.74 6.78 2.46
C ASN A 121 6.67 7.38 3.38
N ASP A 122 6.19 8.56 3.01
CA ASP A 122 4.99 9.16 3.59
C ASP A 122 3.80 8.91 2.67
N CYS A 123 2.70 8.39 3.21
CA CYS A 123 1.45 8.18 2.49
C CYS A 123 0.42 9.25 2.87
N TYR A 124 -0.13 9.93 1.87
CA TYR A 124 -1.06 11.06 2.03
C TYR A 124 -2.51 10.71 1.71
N LYS A 125 -2.76 9.51 1.20
CA LYS A 125 -4.11 8.99 0.91
C LYS A 125 -4.37 7.72 1.72
N ASP A 126 -5.60 7.55 2.19
CA ASP A 126 -6.06 6.29 2.76
C ASP A 126 -6.38 5.30 1.64
N TYR A 127 -5.32 4.78 1.01
CA TYR A 127 -5.46 3.76 -0.03
C TYR A 127 -6.21 2.53 0.43
N PRO A 128 -5.99 1.98 1.65
CA PRO A 128 -6.78 0.87 2.16
C PRO A 128 -8.28 1.15 2.12
N GLN A 129 -8.73 2.32 2.59
CA GLN A 129 -10.13 2.71 2.53
C GLN A 129 -10.61 2.87 1.09
N ILE A 130 -9.89 3.62 0.25
CA ILE A 130 -10.28 3.91 -1.14
C ILE A 130 -10.44 2.60 -1.92
N ILE A 131 -9.46 1.70 -1.85
CA ILE A 131 -9.45 0.44 -2.59
C ILE A 131 -10.58 -0.48 -2.14
N LYS A 132 -10.76 -0.64 -0.82
CA LYS A 132 -11.82 -1.49 -0.26
C LYS A 132 -13.21 -0.95 -0.57
N ALA A 133 -13.42 0.36 -0.42
CA ALA A 133 -14.72 1.00 -0.69
C ALA A 133 -15.17 0.81 -2.15
N ASN A 134 -14.21 0.74 -3.08
CA ASN A 134 -14.45 0.56 -4.50
C ASN A 134 -14.32 -0.89 -4.99
N LEU A 135 -14.12 -1.87 -4.08
CA LEU A 135 -13.96 -3.29 -4.41
C LEU A 135 -12.86 -3.55 -5.46
N LEU A 136 -11.79 -2.75 -5.40
CA LEU A 136 -10.63 -2.88 -6.29
C LEU A 136 -9.65 -3.91 -5.71
N ASN A 137 -8.62 -4.28 -6.48
CA ASN A 137 -7.55 -5.18 -6.03
C ASN A 137 -8.07 -6.53 -5.50
N ASN A 138 -9.05 -7.13 -6.17
CA ASN A 138 -9.72 -8.38 -5.79
C ASN A 138 -10.46 -8.34 -4.44
N TRP A 139 -10.64 -7.18 -3.82
CA TRP A 139 -11.49 -7.07 -2.64
C TRP A 139 -12.95 -7.30 -3.02
N THR A 140 -13.61 -8.24 -2.35
CA THR A 140 -15.04 -8.51 -2.54
C THR A 140 -15.83 -7.99 -1.35
N ARG A 141 -17.15 -7.82 -1.53
CA ARG A 141 -18.04 -7.44 -0.42
C ARG A 141 -17.93 -8.42 0.76
N ALA A 142 -17.87 -9.72 0.46
CA ALA A 142 -17.75 -10.77 1.47
C ALA A 142 -16.47 -10.64 2.32
N ASP A 143 -15.36 -10.19 1.74
CA ASP A 143 -14.11 -9.94 2.48
C ASP A 143 -14.28 -8.82 3.51
N LEU A 144 -15.00 -7.76 3.13
CA LEU A 144 -15.24 -6.61 4.00
C LEU A 144 -16.21 -6.97 5.13
N ASP A 145 -17.24 -7.76 4.82
CA ASP A 145 -18.22 -8.20 5.81
C ASP A 145 -17.61 -9.16 6.84
N THR A 146 -16.63 -9.96 6.43
CA THR A 146 -15.88 -10.85 7.34
C THR A 146 -14.95 -10.06 8.26
N ALA A 147 -14.31 -9.00 7.75
CA ALA A 147 -13.45 -8.13 8.56
C ALA A 147 -14.23 -7.23 9.52
N ALA A 148 -15.49 -6.90 9.22
CA ALA A 148 -16.36 -6.08 10.07
C ALA A 148 -17.05 -6.87 11.18
N LYS A 149 -17.08 -8.21 11.12
CA LYS A 149 -17.51 -9.02 12.25
C LYS A 149 -16.38 -9.02 13.29
N PRO A 150 -16.65 -8.65 14.55
CA PRO A 150 -15.67 -8.87 15.61
C PRO A 150 -15.28 -10.35 15.58
N GLU A 151 -13.98 -10.65 15.68
CA GLU A 151 -13.54 -12.02 15.85
C GLU A 151 -14.32 -12.60 17.03
N THR A 152 -15.22 -13.55 16.76
CA THR A 152 -15.75 -14.39 17.82
C THR A 152 -14.54 -15.06 18.46
N GLU A 153 -14.23 -14.68 19.71
CA GLU A 153 -13.15 -15.23 20.51
C GLU A 153 -13.03 -16.74 20.25
N LYS A 154 -11.91 -17.15 19.64
CA LYS A 154 -11.62 -18.56 19.38
C LYS A 154 -11.22 -19.34 20.63
N ASN A 155 -11.59 -18.87 21.81
CA ASN A 155 -11.57 -19.62 23.06
C ASN A 155 -12.81 -19.22 23.84
N PRO A 156 -13.80 -20.11 24.06
CA PRO A 156 -14.76 -19.83 25.11
C PRO A 156 -13.96 -19.91 26.41
N VAL A 157 -13.61 -18.75 27.00
CA VAL A 157 -13.48 -18.71 28.46
C VAL A 157 -14.85 -19.16 28.92
N THR A 158 -14.95 -20.41 29.35
CA THR A 158 -16.22 -20.96 29.82
C THR A 158 -16.62 -20.06 30.97
N ALA A 159 -17.64 -19.24 30.76
CA ALA A 159 -18.16 -18.38 31.81
C ALA A 159 -18.66 -19.33 32.90
N ILE A 160 -17.81 -19.56 33.90
CA ILE A 160 -18.20 -20.25 35.12
C ILE A 160 -19.33 -19.43 35.73
N SER A 161 -20.41 -20.11 36.09
CA SER A 161 -21.53 -19.44 36.72
C SER A 161 -21.05 -18.80 38.03
N PHE A 162 -21.75 -17.77 38.50
CA PHE A 162 -21.47 -17.20 39.82
C PHE A 162 -21.48 -18.27 40.92
N LEU A 163 -22.24 -19.36 40.75
CA LEU A 163 -22.28 -20.48 41.67
C LEU A 163 -20.97 -21.27 41.66
N ASP A 164 -20.43 -21.59 40.48
CA ASP A 164 -19.17 -22.33 40.35
C ASP A 164 -17.99 -21.50 40.89
N ALA A 165 -17.98 -20.19 40.61
CA ALA A 165 -16.98 -19.27 41.15
C ALA A 165 -17.06 -19.16 42.68
N ALA A 166 -18.27 -19.11 43.24
CA ALA A 166 -18.46 -19.07 44.69
C ALA A 166 -18.04 -20.39 45.37
N GLU A 167 -18.22 -21.53 44.71
CA GLU A 167 -17.83 -22.84 45.25
C GLU A 167 -16.31 -23.03 45.26
N LEU A 168 -15.62 -22.60 44.20
CA LEU A 168 -14.15 -22.56 44.16
C LEU A 168 -13.58 -21.64 45.27
N LEU A 169 -14.19 -20.47 45.48
CA LEU A 169 -13.74 -19.54 46.52
C LEU A 169 -13.97 -20.09 47.93
N LYS A 170 -15.07 -20.82 48.15
CA LYS A 170 -15.29 -21.56 49.40
C LYS A 170 -14.25 -22.67 49.61
N GLN A 171 -13.93 -23.45 48.57
CA GLN A 171 -12.89 -24.48 48.65
C GLN A 171 -11.50 -23.87 48.94
N ALA A 172 -11.24 -22.67 48.43
CA ALA A 172 -10.03 -21.90 48.71
C ALA A 172 -10.04 -21.16 50.08
N GLY A 173 -11.10 -21.33 50.88
CA GLY A 173 -11.17 -20.82 52.26
C GLY A 173 -11.70 -19.39 52.41
N TYR A 174 -12.24 -18.77 51.35
CA TYR A 174 -12.86 -17.44 51.42
C TYR A 174 -14.31 -17.56 51.90
N THR A 175 -14.64 -16.91 53.02
CA THR A 175 -15.96 -16.97 53.66
C THR A 175 -16.85 -15.74 53.40
N SER A 176 -16.28 -14.65 52.90
CA SER A 176 -17.05 -13.47 52.45
C SER A 176 -16.35 -12.77 51.30
N ILE A 177 -17.12 -12.40 50.27
CA ILE A 177 -16.68 -11.55 49.17
C ILE A 177 -17.47 -10.25 49.30
N THR A 178 -16.78 -9.14 49.56
CA THR A 178 -17.39 -7.81 49.47
C THR A 178 -17.10 -7.29 48.07
N LEU A 179 -18.15 -6.98 47.32
CA LEU A 179 -18.04 -6.35 46.00
C LEU A 179 -17.73 -4.86 46.16
#